data_AF-A0A382VN58-F1
#
_entry.id   AF-A0A382VN58-F1
#
_cell.length_a   1.000
_cell.length_b   1.000
_cell.length_c   1.000
_cell.angle_alpha   90.00
_cell.angle_beta   90.00
_cell.angle_gamma   90.00
#
_symmetry.space_group_name_H-M   'P 1'
#
loop_
_entity.id
_entity.type
_entity.pdbx_description
1 polymer ?
#
loop_
_entity_poly.entity_id
_entity_poly.type
_entity_poly.pdbx_seq_one_letter_code
_entity_poly.pdbx_strand_id
1 'polypeptide(L)'
;MPLTKFKFNPGVYKEGTQYSDNNAWYDSDKMRFRGGKPEKLGGWRRISDDTFLGSCRGLHNWQDLVGTDYMAVGTNLKYYVELGGSYNDITPIRETTSAGDVTFSATTDSSTITATDTGHGALTGDFVTFSGAATLGGLITAD
;
A
#
# COMPACT_ATOMS: atom_id res chain seq x y z
N MET A 1 -47.40 -11.23 -34.34
CA MET A 1 -46.06 -10.70 -34.71
C MET A 1 -45.03 -11.80 -34.46
N PRO A 2 -44.14 -12.10 -35.42
CA PRO A 2 -43.09 -13.10 -35.22
C PRO A 2 -42.05 -12.60 -34.22
N LEU A 3 -41.56 -13.49 -33.36
CA LEU A 3 -40.48 -13.18 -32.43
C LEU A 3 -39.15 -13.07 -33.20
N THR A 4 -38.48 -11.92 -33.12
CA THR A 4 -37.14 -11.68 -33.67
C THR A 4 -36.11 -11.71 -32.55
N LYS A 5 -35.00 -12.44 -32.78
CA LYS A 5 -33.91 -12.55 -31.81
C LYS A 5 -33.08 -11.27 -31.82
N PHE A 6 -33.14 -10.52 -30.72
CA PHE A 6 -32.30 -9.33 -30.53
C PHE A 6 -30.98 -9.72 -29.85
N LYS A 7 -29.85 -9.31 -30.42
CA LYS A 7 -28.50 -9.56 -29.88
C LYS A 7 -27.80 -8.23 -29.65
N PHE A 8 -27.29 -8.04 -28.44
CA PHE A 8 -26.42 -6.92 -28.09
C PHE A 8 -24.97 -7.26 -28.44
N ASN A 9 -24.24 -6.27 -28.95
CA ASN A 9 -22.81 -6.36 -29.16
C ASN A 9 -22.08 -6.28 -27.81
N PRO A 10 -21.04 -7.08 -27.58
CA PRO A 10 -20.24 -6.98 -26.36
C PRO A 10 -19.37 -5.72 -26.37
N GLY A 11 -19.11 -5.16 -25.18
CA GLY A 11 -18.27 -3.97 -25.01
C GLY A 11 -19.09 -2.70 -24.77
N VAL A 12 -18.38 -1.66 -24.31
CA VAL A 12 -18.95 -0.33 -24.10
C VAL A 12 -18.45 0.58 -25.22
N TYR A 13 -19.36 1.29 -25.86
CA TYR A 13 -19.06 2.23 -26.94
C TYR A 13 -19.47 3.63 -26.49
N LYS A 14 -18.52 4.58 -26.49
CA LYS A 14 -18.74 5.98 -26.05
C LYS A 14 -18.48 7.02 -27.14
N GLU A 15 -18.14 6.60 -28.36
CA GLU A 15 -17.87 7.52 -29.47
C GLU A 15 -19.17 8.08 -30.10
N GLY A 16 -20.32 7.44 -29.83
CA GLY A 16 -21.64 7.88 -30.27
C GLY A 16 -22.49 8.48 -29.16
N THR A 17 -23.72 8.86 -29.49
CA THR A 17 -24.77 9.12 -28.49
C THR A 17 -25.49 7.82 -28.12
N GLN A 18 -26.09 7.76 -26.92
CA GLN A 18 -26.88 6.61 -26.47
C GLN A 18 -27.94 6.13 -27.49
N TYR A 19 -28.46 7.04 -28.33
CA TYR A 19 -29.50 6.74 -29.32
C TYR A 19 -28.95 6.32 -30.69
N SER A 20 -27.67 6.57 -30.96
CA SER A 20 -26.98 6.16 -32.20
C SER A 20 -26.27 4.81 -32.07
N ASP A 21 -26.25 4.23 -30.87
CA ASP A 21 -25.53 3.00 -30.61
C ASP A 21 -26.32 1.79 -31.13
N ASN A 22 -25.84 1.28 -32.27
CA ASN A 22 -26.30 0.07 -32.95
C ASN A 22 -26.15 -1.18 -32.07
N ASN A 23 -27.05 -1.36 -31.10
CA ASN A 23 -27.11 -2.49 -30.17
C ASN A 23 -25.87 -2.65 -29.28
N ALA A 24 -25.15 -1.57 -28.99
CA ALA A 24 -24.00 -1.57 -28.08
C ALA A 24 -24.40 -1.09 -26.67
N TRP A 25 -23.52 -1.29 -25.69
CA TRP A 25 -23.69 -0.78 -24.34
C TRP A 25 -23.06 0.61 -24.25
N TYR A 26 -23.76 1.57 -23.68
CA TYR A 26 -23.26 2.94 -23.55
C TYR A 26 -22.58 3.18 -22.19
N ASP A 27 -23.13 2.60 -21.11
CA ASP A 27 -22.58 2.69 -19.76
C ASP A 27 -22.42 1.31 -19.13
N SER A 28 -21.40 1.19 -18.28
CA SER A 28 -21.13 -0.01 -17.48
C SER A 28 -20.65 0.40 -16.09
N ASP A 29 -21.25 -0.16 -15.05
CA ASP A 29 -20.71 -0.14 -13.69
C ASP A 29 -20.58 -1.58 -13.17
N LYS A 30 -19.43 -1.91 -12.59
CA LYS A 30 -19.17 -3.22 -11.95
C LYS A 30 -19.53 -4.42 -12.83
N MET A 31 -19.29 -4.33 -14.13
CA MET A 31 -19.59 -5.38 -15.09
C MET A 31 -18.47 -5.52 -16.12
N ARG A 32 -18.32 -6.72 -16.67
CA ARG A 32 -17.36 -7.05 -17.72
C ARG A 32 -18.02 -7.91 -18.80
N PHE A 33 -17.39 -7.99 -19.97
CA PHE A 33 -17.83 -8.87 -21.04
C PHE A 33 -16.97 -10.13 -21.10
N ARG A 34 -17.59 -11.31 -21.03
CA ARG A 34 -16.93 -12.61 -21.17
C ARG A 34 -17.74 -13.48 -22.14
N GLY A 35 -17.07 -14.08 -23.12
CA GLY A 35 -17.75 -14.90 -24.14
C GLY A 35 -18.84 -14.15 -24.92
N GLY A 36 -18.67 -12.83 -25.09
CA GLY A 36 -19.64 -11.97 -25.80
C GLY A 36 -20.91 -11.63 -25.02
N LYS A 37 -20.97 -11.92 -23.71
CA LYS A 37 -22.11 -11.59 -22.84
C LYS A 37 -21.66 -10.71 -21.65
N PRO A 38 -22.52 -9.80 -21.17
CA PRO A 38 -22.24 -9.07 -19.94
C PRO A 38 -22.35 -10.02 -18.74
N GLU A 39 -21.43 -9.89 -17.80
CA GLU A 39 -21.49 -10.53 -16.49
C GLU A 39 -21.07 -9.55 -15.39
N LYS A 40 -21.57 -9.80 -14.17
CA LYS A 40 -21.21 -9.00 -12.99
C LYS A 40 -19.74 -9.21 -12.65
N LEU A 41 -19.03 -8.14 -12.29
CA LEU A 41 -17.69 -8.26 -11.72
C LEU A 41 -17.77 -8.97 -10.37
N GLY A 42 -16.95 -10.00 -10.18
CA GLY A 42 -16.94 -10.87 -8.99
C GLY A 42 -16.48 -10.21 -7.69
N GLY A 43 -16.42 -8.88 -7.64
CA GLY A 43 -15.87 -8.11 -6.55
C GLY A 43 -14.35 -8.06 -6.54
N TRP A 44 -13.81 -7.58 -5.43
CA TRP A 44 -12.38 -7.47 -5.17
C TRP A 44 -12.04 -8.47 -4.08
N ARG A 45 -10.94 -9.19 -4.27
CA ARG A 45 -10.31 -9.98 -3.22
C ARG A 45 -9.06 -9.26 -2.77
N ARG A 46 -8.72 -9.42 -1.49
CA ARG A 46 -7.43 -8.93 -0.98
C ARG A 46 -6.31 -9.66 -1.71
N ILE A 47 -5.23 -8.94 -2.01
CA ILE A 47 -4.07 -9.50 -2.70
C ILE A 47 -3.27 -10.45 -1.80
N SER A 48 -3.19 -10.14 -0.50
CA SER A 48 -2.40 -10.86 0.50
C SER A 48 -3.03 -10.74 1.89
N ASP A 49 -2.73 -11.68 2.77
CA ASP A 49 -3.10 -11.62 4.19
C ASP A 49 -2.20 -10.66 4.99
N ASP A 50 -1.01 -10.37 4.48
CA ASP A 50 -0.05 -9.45 5.08
C ASP A 50 -0.61 -8.02 5.10
N THR A 51 -0.38 -7.32 6.21
CA THR A 51 -0.79 -5.92 6.41
C THR A 51 0.44 -5.01 6.41
N PHE A 52 0.20 -3.73 6.16
CA PHE A 52 1.19 -2.67 6.29
C PHE A 52 0.66 -1.55 7.19
N LEU A 53 1.56 -0.72 7.72
CA LEU A 53 1.16 0.37 8.61
C LEU A 53 0.73 1.62 7.82
N GLY A 54 -0.36 2.22 8.29
CA GLY A 54 -0.91 3.46 7.76
C GLY A 54 -1.94 3.26 6.66
N SER A 55 -2.62 4.35 6.30
CA SER A 55 -3.60 4.39 5.23
C SER A 55 -2.89 4.66 3.90
N CYS A 56 -3.08 3.77 2.92
CA CYS A 56 -2.55 3.96 1.57
C CYS A 56 -3.16 5.19 0.91
N ARG A 57 -2.31 6.05 0.34
CA ARG A 57 -2.67 7.28 -0.37
C ARG A 57 -2.24 7.29 -1.83
N GLY A 58 -1.37 6.38 -2.22
CA GLY A 58 -0.87 6.26 -3.58
C GLY A 58 -0.37 4.86 -3.86
N LEU A 59 -0.64 4.40 -5.07
CA LEU A 59 -0.14 3.16 -5.63
C LEU A 59 0.63 3.47 -6.91
N HIS A 60 1.80 2.87 -7.08
CA HIS A 60 2.57 2.98 -8.30
C HIS A 60 3.10 1.61 -8.69
N ASN A 61 2.65 1.09 -9.83
CA ASN A 61 3.09 -0.20 -10.34
C ASN A 61 4.22 -0.03 -11.35
N TRP A 62 5.19 -0.94 -11.31
CA TRP A 62 6.22 -1.05 -12.32
C TRP A 62 6.68 -2.49 -12.45
N GLN A 63 7.41 -2.77 -13.53
CA GLN A 63 8.07 -4.05 -13.75
C GLN A 63 9.58 -3.85 -13.90
N ASP A 64 10.34 -4.80 -13.39
CA ASP A 64 11.79 -4.84 -13.64
C ASP A 64 12.11 -5.38 -15.06
N LEU A 65 13.40 -5.44 -15.39
CA LEU A 65 13.89 -5.94 -16.67
C LEU A 65 13.62 -7.46 -16.87
N VAL A 66 13.40 -8.20 -15.79
CA VAL A 66 13.14 -9.65 -15.79
C VAL A 66 11.62 -9.95 -15.85
N GLY A 67 10.78 -8.92 -15.72
CA GLY A 67 9.33 -9.00 -15.77
C GLY A 67 8.66 -9.21 -14.40
N THR A 68 9.38 -8.99 -13.30
CA THR A 68 8.81 -9.04 -11.95
C THR A 68 7.93 -7.81 -11.74
N ASP A 69 6.66 -8.03 -11.36
CA ASP A 69 5.70 -6.97 -11.07
C ASP A 69 5.85 -6.51 -9.61
N TYR A 70 5.98 -5.20 -9.44
CA TYR A 70 6.11 -4.55 -8.15
C TYR A 70 5.02 -3.49 -7.99
N MET A 71 4.56 -3.31 -6.77
CA MET A 71 3.63 -2.26 -6.42
C MET A 71 4.17 -1.44 -5.25
N ALA A 72 4.48 -0.17 -5.51
CA ALA A 72 4.79 0.77 -4.44
C ALA A 72 3.49 1.20 -3.78
N VAL A 73 3.51 1.18 -2.45
CA VAL A 73 2.40 1.54 -1.59
C VAL A 73 2.85 2.69 -0.71
N GLY A 74 2.46 3.90 -1.10
CA GLY A 74 2.70 5.10 -0.31
C GLY A 74 1.63 5.26 0.75
N THR A 75 2.02 5.19 2.04
CA THR A 75 1.10 5.43 3.16
C THR A 75 1.39 6.77 3.83
N ASN A 76 0.56 7.14 4.80
CA ASN A 76 0.81 8.34 5.62
C ASN A 76 1.91 8.15 6.68
N LEU A 77 2.45 6.93 6.84
CA LEU A 77 3.44 6.60 7.86
C LEU A 77 4.75 6.11 7.24
N LYS A 78 4.66 5.24 6.25
CA LYS A 78 5.78 4.51 5.66
C LYS A 78 5.57 4.32 4.17
N TYR A 79 6.63 3.95 3.47
CA TYR A 79 6.60 3.63 2.06
C TYR A 79 6.99 2.17 1.85
N TYR A 80 6.13 1.39 1.22
CA TYR A 80 6.34 -0.04 1.03
C TYR A 80 6.46 -0.40 -0.44
N VAL A 81 7.16 -1.51 -0.71
CA VAL A 81 7.08 -2.22 -1.99
C VAL A 81 6.46 -3.58 -1.75
N GLU A 82 5.30 -3.80 -2.36
CA GLU A 82 4.64 -5.09 -2.42
C GLU A 82 5.27 -5.95 -3.51
N LEU A 83 5.63 -7.16 -3.11
CA LEU A 83 6.14 -8.22 -3.98
C LEU A 83 5.60 -9.56 -3.50
N GLY A 84 4.85 -10.25 -4.36
CA GLY A 84 4.36 -11.61 -4.06
C GLY A 84 3.42 -11.68 -2.85
N GLY A 85 2.79 -10.56 -2.49
CA GLY A 85 1.90 -10.40 -1.35
C GLY A 85 2.56 -9.83 -0.10
N SER A 86 3.89 -9.77 -0.02
CA SER A 86 4.59 -9.24 1.15
C SER A 86 4.97 -7.77 0.96
N TYR A 87 4.89 -6.98 2.04
CA TYR A 87 5.14 -5.54 2.02
C TYR A 87 6.50 -5.22 2.65
N ASN A 88 7.47 -4.86 1.80
CA ASN A 88 8.83 -4.52 2.22
C ASN A 88 8.92 -3.02 2.51
N ASP A 89 9.35 -2.64 3.71
CA ASP A 89 9.53 -1.25 4.11
C ASP A 89 10.78 -0.66 3.43
N ILE A 90 10.58 0.39 2.63
CA ILE A 90 11.64 1.16 1.99
C ILE A 90 11.57 2.64 2.39
N THR A 91 10.96 2.95 3.53
CA THR A 91 10.87 4.32 4.04
C THR A 91 12.28 4.89 4.18
N PRO A 92 12.59 6.03 3.53
CA PRO A 92 13.91 6.62 3.60
C PRO A 92 14.34 6.88 5.04
N ILE A 93 15.57 6.50 5.38
CA ILE A 93 16.16 6.79 6.68
C ILE A 93 16.54 8.26 6.71
N ARG A 94 16.02 8.99 7.70
CA ARG A 94 16.30 10.43 7.90
C ARG A 94 17.77 10.67 8.26
N GLU A 95 18.27 9.91 9.22
CA GLU A 95 19.60 10.07 9.79
C GLU A 95 20.10 8.72 10.33
N THR A 96 21.42 8.51 10.24
CA THR A 96 22.10 7.38 10.88
C THR A 96 23.24 7.95 11.70
N THR A 97 23.16 7.76 13.02
CA THR A 97 24.17 8.23 13.98
C THR A 97 25.19 7.13 14.29
N SER A 98 26.36 7.52 14.80
CA SER A 98 27.41 6.59 15.16
C SER A 98 27.10 5.91 16.50
N ALA A 99 27.75 4.77 16.74
CA ALA A 99 27.60 4.05 18.00
C ALA A 99 28.03 4.95 19.18
N GLY A 100 27.12 5.15 20.14
CA GLY A 100 27.35 5.96 21.34
C GLY A 100 26.84 7.40 21.26
N ASP A 101 26.40 7.87 20.09
CA ASP A 101 25.83 9.22 19.94
C ASP A 101 24.45 9.32 20.64
N VAL A 102 23.67 8.23 20.59
CA VAL A 102 22.39 8.12 21.29
C VAL A 102 22.60 7.57 22.69
N THR A 103 22.08 8.27 23.70
CA THR A 103 22.09 7.81 25.09
C THR A 103 20.67 7.55 25.59
N PHE A 104 20.47 6.47 26.36
CA PHE A 104 19.17 6.11 26.91
C PHE A 104 19.14 6.34 28.42
N SER A 105 18.00 6.82 28.91
CA SER A 105 17.71 6.95 30.34
C SER A 105 16.28 6.53 30.64
N ALA A 106 16.11 5.85 31.77
CA ALA A 106 14.81 5.40 32.26
C ALA A 106 14.72 5.64 33.76
N THR A 107 13.52 6.00 34.23
CA THR A 107 13.23 6.19 35.65
C THR A 107 12.48 4.97 36.16
N THR A 108 12.85 4.45 37.33
CA THR A 108 12.14 3.34 37.98
C THR A 108 10.64 3.66 38.10
N ASP A 109 9.79 2.67 37.84
CA ASP A 109 8.33 2.78 37.86
C ASP A 109 7.72 3.72 36.78
N SER A 110 8.52 4.13 35.78
CA SER A 110 8.02 4.84 34.59
C SER A 110 7.93 3.91 33.39
N SER A 111 6.90 4.10 32.56
CA SER A 111 6.79 3.46 31.24
C SER A 111 7.48 4.26 30.12
N THR A 112 8.23 5.31 30.47
CA THR A 112 8.88 6.20 29.51
C THR A 112 10.40 6.01 29.54
N ILE A 113 10.97 5.78 28.35
CA ILE A 113 12.41 5.78 28.11
C ILE A 113 12.74 7.04 27.32
N THR A 114 13.74 7.78 27.78
CA THR A 114 14.23 8.99 27.10
C THR A 114 15.50 8.64 26.35
N ALA A 115 15.42 8.65 25.01
CA ALA A 115 16.57 8.61 24.12
C ALA A 115 17.02 10.05 23.82
N THR A 116 18.29 10.36 24.08
CA THR A 116 18.88 11.69 23.82
C THR A 116 19.86 11.57 22.66
N ASP A 117 19.64 12.39 21.65
CA ASP A 117 20.46 12.48 20.44
C ASP A 117 20.50 13.95 19.97
N THR A 118 21.66 14.43 19.53
CA THR A 118 21.82 15.85 19.18
C THR A 118 21.54 16.06 17.70
N GLY A 119 20.51 16.85 17.38
CA GLY A 119 20.19 17.17 15.98
C GLY A 119 19.33 16.13 15.26
N HIS A 120 18.74 15.17 16.00
CA HIS A 120 17.99 14.02 15.47
C HIS A 120 16.84 14.32 14.48
N GLY A 121 16.34 15.57 14.46
CA GLY A 121 15.34 16.05 13.49
C GLY A 121 14.00 15.32 13.49
N ALA A 122 13.71 14.50 14.50
CA ALA A 122 12.52 13.67 14.58
C ALA A 122 11.33 14.45 15.15
N LEU A 123 10.15 14.24 14.58
CA LEU A 123 8.88 14.76 15.09
C LEU A 123 8.06 13.63 15.75
N THR A 124 7.05 14.01 16.53
CA THR A 124 6.13 13.05 17.15
C THR A 124 5.47 12.18 16.07
N GLY A 125 5.63 10.86 16.20
CA GLY A 125 5.09 9.87 15.26
C GLY A 125 6.08 9.38 14.20
N ASP A 126 7.28 9.98 14.14
CA ASP A 126 8.35 9.48 13.28
C ASP A 126 8.86 8.12 13.78
N PHE A 127 9.24 7.28 12.82
CA PHE A 127 9.87 6.01 13.13
C PHE A 127 11.37 6.22 13.33
N VAL A 128 11.88 5.60 14.40
CA VAL A 128 13.31 5.50 14.70
C VAL A 128 13.63 4.04 14.94
N THR A 129 14.83 3.62 14.53
CA THR A 129 15.32 2.26 14.74
C THR A 129 16.60 2.37 15.56
N PHE A 130 16.63 1.67 16.69
CA PHE A 130 17.83 1.55 17.52
C PHE A 130 18.35 0.12 17.42
N SER A 131 19.67 -0.04 17.38
CA SER A 131 20.32 -1.35 17.34
C SER A 131 21.60 -1.31 18.16
N GLY A 132 21.98 -2.45 18.75
CA GLY A 132 23.24 -2.59 19.48
C GLY A 132 23.31 -1.87 20.84
N ALA A 133 22.19 -1.44 21.42
CA ALA A 133 22.15 -0.90 22.78
C ALA A 133 22.10 -2.05 23.80
N ALA A 134 23.05 -2.14 24.73
CA ALA A 134 23.03 -3.17 25.77
C ALA A 134 22.03 -2.86 26.91
N THR A 135 21.80 -1.57 27.18
CA THR A 135 20.87 -1.09 28.20
C THR A 135 20.13 0.14 27.69
N LEU A 136 18.87 0.28 28.13
CA LEU A 136 18.02 1.43 27.86
C LEU A 136 17.92 2.38 29.07
N GLY A 137 18.81 2.21 30.06
CA GLY A 137 18.85 2.97 31.30
C GLY A 137 18.43 2.15 32.53
N GLY A 138 19.15 2.33 33.64
CA GLY A 138 18.90 1.58 34.87
C GLY A 138 19.14 0.07 34.72
N LEU A 139 18.18 -0.74 35.13
CA LEU A 139 18.19 -2.20 34.99
C LEU A 139 17.47 -2.71 33.73
N ILE A 140 17.06 -1.81 32.83
CA ILE A 140 16.34 -2.18 31.61
C ILE A 140 17.37 -2.59 30.54
N THR A 141 17.29 -3.86 30.12
CA THR A 141 18.07 -4.44 29.02
C THR A 141 17.30 -4.34 27.71
N ALA A 142 18.01 -4.36 26.57
CA ALA A 142 17.39 -4.27 25.24
C ALA A 142 17.11 -5.65 24.59
N ASP A 143 17.20 -6.72 25.38
CA ASP A 143 17.06 -8.13 24.98
C ASP A 143 15.62 -8.63 25.15
#